data_AF-A0A350J064-F1
#
_entry.id   AF-A0A350J064-F1
#
_cell.length_a   1.000
_cell.length_b   1.000
_cell.length_c   1.000
_cell.angle_alpha   90.00
_cell.angle_beta   90.00
_cell.angle_gamma   90.00
#
_symmetry.space_group_name_H-M   'P 1'
#
loop_
_entity.id
_entity.type
_entity.pdbx_description
1 polymer ?
#
loop_
_entity_poly.entity_id
_entity_poly.type
_entity_poly.pdbx_seq_one_letter_code
_entity_poly.pdbx_strand_id
1 'polypeptide(L)' 'DADGTKQGFDLPFLKAVRRSVSVPVIASGGCGSLEHFAQVFEEDAADAALAASLFHYGELSIKQVKEYLKQKGVPVRL' A
#
# COMPACT_ATOMS: atom_id res chain seq x y z
N ASP A 1 10.78 -9.71 5.35
CA ASP A 1 9.42 -10.09 5.74
C ASP A 1 8.85 -8.98 6.59
N ALA A 2 7.75 -8.38 6.15
CA ALA A 2 7.12 -7.23 6.80
C ALA A 2 5.72 -7.55 7.33
N ASP A 3 5.22 -8.78 7.14
CA ASP A 3 3.83 -9.08 7.47
C ASP A 3 3.54 -8.93 8.97
N GLY A 4 2.37 -8.37 9.31
CA GLY A 4 1.96 -8.08 10.68
C GLY A 4 2.78 -7.03 11.45
N THR A 5 3.88 -6.51 10.90
CA THR A 5 4.79 -5.58 11.64
C THR A 5 4.21 -4.18 11.84
N LYS A 6 3.28 -3.75 10.98
CA LYS A 6 2.77 -2.36 10.90
C LYS A 6 3.87 -1.30 10.68
N GLN A 7 5.06 -1.67 10.21
CA GLN A 7 6.20 -0.76 9.98
C GLN A 7 6.33 -0.28 8.53
N GLY A 8 5.34 -0.59 7.69
CA GLY A 8 5.33 -0.27 6.27
C GLY A 8 5.55 -1.49 5.39
N PHE A 9 5.33 -1.30 4.09
CA PHE A 9 5.58 -2.34 3.10
C PHE A 9 7.07 -2.50 2.83
N ASP A 10 7.49 -3.69 2.40
CA ASP A 10 8.87 -3.95 1.95
C ASP A 10 9.09 -3.38 0.53
N LEU A 11 9.29 -2.06 0.43
CA LEU A 11 9.41 -1.36 -0.85
C LEU A 11 10.59 -1.84 -1.72
N PRO A 12 11.80 -2.10 -1.17
CA PRO A 12 12.89 -2.66 -1.96
C PRO A 12 12.54 -4.02 -2.58
N PHE A 13 11.89 -4.90 -1.82
CA PHE A 13 11.42 -6.19 -2.33
C PHE A 13 10.37 -6.01 -3.42
N LEU A 14 9.34 -5.19 -3.19
CA LEU A 14 8.27 -4.94 -4.16
C LEU A 14 8.82 -4.38 -5.48
N LYS A 15 9.75 -3.42 -5.40
CA LYS A 15 10.44 -2.86 -6.58
C LYS A 15 11.23 -3.92 -7.34
N ALA A 16 11.94 -4.81 -6.64
CA ALA A 16 12.68 -5.90 -7.28
C ALA A 16 11.75 -6.87 -8.02
N VAL A 17 10.63 -7.24 -7.41
CA VAL A 17 9.61 -8.11 -8.02
C VAL A 17 8.97 -7.42 -9.22
N ARG A 18 8.49 -6.17 -9.07
CA ARG A 18 7.86 -5.38 -10.14
C ARG A 18 8.75 -5.26 -11.38
N ARG A 19 10.07 -5.10 -11.20
CA ARG A 19 11.04 -5.06 -12.31
C ARG A 19 11.28 -6.40 -12.99
N SER A 20 10.95 -7.50 -12.31
CA SER A 20 11.24 -8.87 -12.77
C SER A 20 10.06 -9.51 -13.51
N VAL A 21 8.87 -8.93 -13.45
CA VAL A 21 7.65 -9.50 -14.02
C VAL A 21 6.89 -8.48 -14.85
N SER A 22 6.12 -8.95 -15.83
CA SER A 22 5.23 -8.11 -16.66
C SER A 22 3.78 -8.07 -16.15
N VAL A 23 3.46 -8.87 -15.13
CA VAL A 23 2.12 -8.91 -14.52
C VAL A 23 2.01 -7.89 -13.38
N PRO A 24 0.80 -7.38 -13.10
CA PRO A 24 0.60 -6.46 -11.98
C PRO A 24 1.01 -7.06 -10.63
N VAL A 25 1.62 -6.24 -9.78
CA VAL A 25 2.08 -6.59 -8.44
C VAL A 25 1.22 -5.89 -7.39
N ILE A 26 0.78 -6.65 -6.36
CA ILE A 26 0.02 -6.12 -5.23
C ILE A 26 0.92 -6.11 -4.00
N ALA A 27 1.15 -4.93 -3.42
CA ALA A 27 1.80 -4.80 -2.12
C ALA A 27 0.90 -5.36 -1.01
N SER A 28 1.42 -6.31 -0.24
CA SER A 28 0.69 -6.96 0.85
C SER A 28 1.64 -7.23 2.02
N GLY A 29 1.15 -7.02 3.25
CA GLY A 29 1.91 -7.21 4.49
C GLY A 29 2.67 -5.95 4.94
N GLY A 30 2.60 -5.65 6.23
CA GLY A 30 3.36 -4.56 6.88
C GLY A 30 2.70 -3.19 6.94
N CYS A 31 1.58 -2.97 6.25
CA CYS A 31 0.85 -1.70 6.32
C CYS A 31 0.37 -1.37 7.74
N GLY A 32 0.73 -0.18 8.24
CA GLY A 32 0.33 0.32 9.57
C GLY A 32 -0.30 1.71 9.60
N SER A 33 -0.31 2.47 8.50
CA SER A 33 -0.76 3.88 8.47
C SER A 33 -1.16 4.30 7.05
N LEU A 34 -1.75 5.50 6.92
CA LEU A 34 -2.11 6.09 5.63
C LEU A 34 -0.88 6.38 4.77
N GLU A 35 0.21 6.82 5.39
CA GLU A 35 1.50 7.12 4.75
C GLU A 35 2.06 5.89 4.03
N HIS A 36 1.95 4.71 4.64
CA HIS A 36 2.43 3.47 4.04
C HIS A 36 1.71 3.16 2.72
N PHE A 37 0.42 3.51 2.57
CA PHE A 37 -0.26 3.38 1.28
C PHE A 37 0.29 4.35 0.24
N ALA A 38 0.51 5.63 0.61
CA ALA A 38 1.04 6.62 -0.32
C ALA A 38 2.44 6.25 -0.81
N GLN A 39 3.32 5.78 0.08
CA GLN A 39 4.68 5.37 -0.27
C GLN A 39 4.73 4.32 -1.39
N VAL A 40 3.79 3.36 -1.41
CA VAL A 40 3.73 2.35 -2.48
C VAL A 40 3.59 2.99 -3.85
N PHE A 41 2.76 4.04 -3.97
CA PHE A 41 2.48 4.71 -5.25
C PHE A 41 3.49 5.82 -5.55
N GLU A 42 3.91 6.60 -4.56
CA GLU A 42 4.93 7.64 -4.69
C GLU A 42 6.27 7.06 -5.14
N GLU A 43 6.60 5.85 -4.68
CA GLU A 43 7.85 5.18 -5.03
C GLU A 43 7.74 4.22 -6.23
N ASP A 44 6.58 4.14 -6.89
CA ASP A 44 6.29 3.20 -7.98
C ASP A 44 6.65 1.74 -7.62
N ALA A 45 6.31 1.33 -6.38
CA ALA A 45 6.70 0.03 -5.84
C ALA A 45 5.74 -1.10 -6.25
N ALA A 46 4.45 -0.81 -6.40
CA ALA A 46 3.41 -1.78 -6.78
C ALA A 46 2.21 -1.12 -7.46
N ASP A 47 1.38 -1.91 -8.13
CA ASP A 47 0.18 -1.44 -8.86
C ASP A 47 -1.04 -1.29 -7.95
N ALA A 48 -1.06 -2.02 -6.83
CA ALA A 48 -2.09 -1.94 -5.82
C ALA A 48 -1.51 -2.20 -4.43
N ALA A 49 -2.23 -1.78 -3.40
CA ALA A 49 -1.88 -2.00 -2.00
C ALA A 49 -3.05 -2.69 -1.26
N LEU A 50 -2.72 -3.71 -0.46
CA LEU A 50 -3.63 -4.50 0.33
C LEU A 50 -3.28 -4.35 1.82
N ALA A 51 -4.30 -4.10 2.64
CA ALA A 51 -4.22 -4.22 4.09
C ALA A 51 -5.43 -5.00 4.60
N ALA A 52 -5.24 -5.84 5.62
CA ALA A 52 -6.31 -6.63 6.23
C ALA A 52 -6.63 -6.13 7.64
N SER A 53 -5.67 -6.24 8.56
CA SER A 53 -5.86 -5.97 9.99
C SER A 53 -6.38 -4.56 10.28
N LEU A 54 -5.87 -3.54 9.59
CA LEU A 54 -6.30 -2.14 9.76
C LEU A 54 -7.80 -1.95 9.48
N PHE A 55 -8.31 -2.64 8.46
CA PHE A 55 -9.73 -2.55 8.09
C PHE A 55 -10.59 -3.47 8.97
N HIS A 56 -10.09 -4.66 9.31
CA HIS A 56 -10.83 -5.61 10.13
C HIS A 56 -11.06 -5.08 11.56
N TYR A 57 -10.09 -4.38 12.12
CA TYR A 57 -10.20 -3.76 13.45
C TYR A 57 -10.74 -2.32 13.44
N GLY A 58 -11.07 -1.78 12.26
CA GLY A 58 -11.62 -0.43 12.14
C GLY A 58 -10.64 0.69 12.49
N GLU A 59 -9.33 0.42 12.52
CA GLU A 59 -8.28 1.43 12.74
C GLU A 59 -8.25 2.46 11.60
N LEU A 60 -8.52 2.00 10.38
CA LEU A 60 -8.73 2.84 9.21
C LEU A 60 -9.95 2.34 8.43
N SER A 61 -10.61 3.24 7.71
CA SER A 61 -11.62 2.91 6.71
C SER A 61 -11.06 3.03 5.29
N ILE A 62 -11.65 2.28 4.35
CA ILE A 62 -11.32 2.37 2.92
C ILE A 62 -11.52 3.81 2.41
N LYS A 63 -12.54 4.51 2.92
CA LYS A 63 -12.81 5.91 2.57
C LYS A 63 -11.65 6.84 2.99
N GLN A 64 -11.18 6.73 4.23
CA GLN A 64 -10.02 7.52 4.71
C GLN A 64 -8.77 7.28 3.87
N VAL A 65 -8.48 6.02 3.52
CA VAL A 65 -7.34 5.68 2.66
C VAL A 65 -7.48 6.36 1.29
N LYS A 66 -8.65 6.24 0.64
CA LYS A 66 -8.88 6.83 -0.68
C LYS A 66 -8.85 8.36 -0.64
N GLU A 67 -9.45 9.00 0.36
CA GLU A 67 -9.41 10.45 0.51
C GLU A 67 -7.98 10.95 0.70
N TYR A 68 -7.19 10.26 1.53
CA TYR A 68 -5.78 10.57 1.73
C TYR A 68 -4.95 10.42 0.44
N LEU A 69 -5.10 9.30 -0.26
CA LEU A 69 -4.41 9.05 -1.53
C LEU A 69 -4.78 10.10 -2.59
N LYS A 70 -6.06 10.49 -2.67
CA LYS A 70 -6.49 11.57 -3.55
C LYS A 70 -5.83 12.91 -3.19
N GLN A 71 -5.71 13.23 -1.90
CA GLN A 71 -5.00 14.45 -1.45
C GLN A 71 -3.52 14.44 -1.82
N LYS A 72 -2.90 13.25 -1.90
CA LYS A 72 -1.52 13.04 -2.38
C LYS A 72 -1.39 13.04 -3.91
N GLY A 73 -2.48 13.23 -4.65
CA GLY A 73 -2.48 13.23 -6.10
C GLY A 73 -2.49 11.83 -6.74
N VAL A 74 -2.67 10.76 -5.94
CA VAL A 74 -2.80 9.40 -6.47
C VAL A 74 -4.20 9.22 -7.05
N PRO A 75 -4.35 8.82 -8.33
CA PRO A 75 -5.65 8.55 -8.92
C PRO A 75 -6.33 7.36 -8.23
N VAL A 76 -7.46 7.62 -7.58
CA VAL A 76 -8.24 6.60 -6.88
C VAL A 76 -9.72 6.76 -7.18
N ARG A 77 -10.44 5.63 -7.19
CA ARG A 77 -11.91 5.62 -7.31
C ARG A 77 -12.54 6.01 -5.98
N LEU A 78 -13.19 7.17 -5.93
CA LEU A 78 -14.04 7.59 -4.82
C LEU A 78 -15.43 6.96 -4.89
#